data_AF-A0A7T5R703-F1
#
_entry.id   AF-A0A7T5R703-F1
#
_cell.length_a   1.000
_cell.length_b   1.000
_cell.length_c   1.000
_cell.angle_alpha   90.00
_cell.angle_beta   90.00
_cell.angle_gamma   90.00
#
_symmetry.space_group_name_H-M   'P 1'
#
loop_
_entity.id
_entity.type
_entity.pdbx_description
1 polymer ?
#
loop_
_entity_poly.entity_id
_entity_poly.type
_entity_poly.pdbx_seq_one_letter_code
_entity_poly.pdbx_strand_id
1 'polypeptide(L)'
;MKKRGVLVILLIVLLLLVTNVLAHGDEEDEEVNLEEYLRETSITYIIYASVILVILVMVLFIKKEQSNNFKIAMFVFITLIIILPTLYISFGTFYLNKTSLTKGPVHWHADFEIWNCDEKLDLVDPEGFSNRIGNPVFHEHGDDRIHVEGVVVDKNEVNLDEFFHVIGGHITQDNVEIPTTKGYLHSRNRDLCSNKEGKVQVFVYKTYGSVYTQEKLDEYENYVLSPYSNVPPGDCIIVEFDEEKEKTEHICSTYKSAIERGVIYGG
;
A
#
# COMPACT_ATOMS: atom_id res chain seq x y z
N MET A 1 25.82 -40.15 27.15
CA MET A 1 25.73 -39.24 25.96
C MET A 1 24.33 -38.66 25.68
N LYS A 2 23.21 -39.21 26.18
CA LYS A 2 21.84 -38.77 25.80
C LYS A 2 21.39 -37.35 26.23
N LYS A 3 21.93 -36.77 27.32
CA LYS A 3 21.48 -35.45 27.82
C LYS A 3 22.12 -34.24 27.10
N ARG A 4 23.29 -34.41 26.48
CA ARG A 4 24.03 -33.30 25.87
C ARG A 4 23.41 -32.79 24.56
N GLY A 5 22.82 -33.67 23.75
CA GLY A 5 22.20 -33.26 22.47
C GLY A 5 20.94 -32.41 22.65
N VAL A 6 20.11 -32.72 23.64
CA VAL A 6 18.90 -31.94 23.95
C VAL A 6 19.25 -30.55 24.46
N LEU A 7 20.29 -30.44 25.30
CA LEU A 7 20.77 -29.16 25.81
C LEU A 7 21.27 -28.24 24.68
N VAL A 8 21.94 -28.77 23.68
CA VAL A 8 22.47 -28.00 22.54
C VAL A 8 21.33 -27.47 21.65
N ILE A 9 20.31 -28.27 21.37
CA ILE A 9 19.13 -27.81 20.60
C ILE A 9 18.39 -26.71 21.37
N LEU A 10 18.22 -26.89 22.68
CA LEU A 10 17.59 -25.87 23.53
C LEU A 10 18.42 -24.58 23.56
N LEU A 11 19.74 -24.68 23.57
CA LEU A 11 20.66 -23.53 23.52
C LEU A 11 20.58 -22.79 22.18
N ILE A 12 20.46 -23.52 21.06
CA ILE A 12 20.32 -22.93 19.72
C ILE A 12 18.97 -22.21 19.58
N VAL A 13 17.88 -22.83 20.05
CA VAL A 13 16.56 -22.19 20.08
C VAL A 13 16.59 -20.94 20.97
N LEU A 14 17.25 -21.01 22.13
CA LEU A 14 17.41 -19.87 23.03
C LEU A 14 18.26 -18.75 22.40
N LEU A 15 19.34 -19.08 21.69
CA LEU A 15 20.19 -18.11 21.00
C LEU A 15 19.44 -17.40 19.86
N LEU A 16 18.61 -18.12 19.10
CA LEU A 16 17.78 -17.53 18.04
C LEU A 16 16.68 -16.60 18.60
N LEU A 17 16.22 -16.85 19.82
CA LEU A 17 15.25 -15.98 20.51
C LEU A 17 15.90 -14.70 21.09
N VAL A 18 17.19 -14.76 21.48
CA VAL A 18 17.88 -13.63 22.12
C VAL A 18 18.34 -12.56 21.12
N THR A 19 18.63 -12.93 19.87
CA THR A 19 19.16 -11.97 18.87
C THR A 19 18.15 -10.93 18.38
N ASN A 20 16.85 -11.08 18.66
CA ASN A 20 15.82 -10.14 18.20
C ASN A 20 15.40 -9.10 19.25
N VAL A 21 15.82 -9.24 20.51
CA VAL A 21 15.45 -8.30 21.58
C VAL A 21 16.39 -7.07 21.60
N LEU A 22 17.45 -7.07 20.79
CA LEU A 22 18.58 -6.12 20.91
C LEU A 22 18.85 -5.27 19.66
N ALA A 23 17.91 -5.19 18.72
CA ALA A 23 18.10 -4.49 17.44
C ALA A 23 17.16 -3.29 17.20
N HIS A 24 16.69 -2.61 18.25
CA HIS A 24 16.13 -1.26 18.11
C HIS A 24 17.18 -0.26 18.60
N GLY A 25 18.07 0.11 17.68
CA GLY A 25 18.94 1.27 17.81
C GLY A 25 18.23 2.48 17.24
N ASP A 26 18.29 3.58 17.99
CA ASP A 26 17.76 4.92 17.73
C ASP A 26 17.78 5.33 16.24
N GLU A 27 16.63 5.24 15.57
CA GLU A 27 16.35 5.96 14.33
C GLU A 27 15.02 6.71 14.49
N GLU A 28 15.01 7.92 13.95
CA GLU A 28 14.02 8.99 14.13
C GLU A 28 12.59 8.51 13.89
N ASP A 29 11.61 9.17 14.53
CA ASP A 29 10.18 8.83 14.57
C ASP A 29 9.51 8.71 13.17
N GLU A 30 9.85 7.68 12.38
CA GLU A 30 9.04 7.23 11.26
C GLU A 30 7.79 6.54 11.85
N GLU A 31 6.61 7.04 11.50
CA GLU A 31 5.35 6.37 11.83
C GLU A 31 5.35 4.98 11.21
N VAL A 32 5.65 3.98 12.02
CA VAL A 32 5.68 2.59 11.58
C VAL A 32 4.29 2.17 11.13
N ASN A 33 4.10 1.95 9.83
CA ASN A 33 2.87 1.43 9.26
C ASN A 33 2.52 0.09 9.93
N LEU A 34 1.35 0.03 10.59
CA LEU A 34 0.96 -1.12 11.39
C LEU A 34 0.83 -2.41 10.56
N GLU A 35 0.35 -2.31 9.32
CA GLU A 35 0.24 -3.45 8.42
C GLU A 35 1.63 -4.00 8.07
N GLU A 36 2.55 -3.11 7.71
CA GLU A 36 3.93 -3.46 7.40
C GLU A 36 4.63 -4.13 8.58
N TYR A 37 4.53 -3.54 9.77
CA TYR A 37 5.09 -4.12 10.99
C TYR A 37 4.57 -5.54 11.29
N LEU A 38 3.25 -5.73 11.20
CA LEU A 38 2.63 -7.04 11.43
C LEU A 38 3.07 -8.04 10.35
N ARG A 39 3.20 -7.61 9.10
CA ARG A 39 3.65 -8.44 7.98
C ARG A 39 5.11 -8.88 8.17
N GLU A 40 6.01 -7.95 8.44
CA GLU A 40 7.44 -8.23 8.64
C GLU A 40 7.69 -9.14 9.84
N THR A 41 7.02 -8.85 10.96
CA THR A 41 7.09 -9.71 12.15
C THR A 41 6.54 -11.10 11.86
N SER A 42 5.45 -11.21 11.11
CA SER A 42 4.87 -12.49 10.70
C SER A 42 5.84 -13.29 9.82
N ILE A 43 6.46 -12.66 8.82
CA ILE A 43 7.47 -13.29 7.96
C ILE A 43 8.64 -13.79 8.81
N THR A 44 9.11 -12.98 9.74
CA THR A 44 10.20 -13.32 10.66
C THR A 44 9.86 -14.55 11.49
N TYR A 45 8.66 -14.61 12.07
CA TYR A 45 8.19 -15.76 12.84
C TYR A 45 8.03 -17.02 11.98
N ILE A 46 7.56 -16.90 10.74
CA ILE A 46 7.47 -18.01 9.79
C ILE A 46 8.87 -18.56 9.47
N ILE A 47 9.86 -17.68 9.23
CA ILE A 47 11.24 -18.09 8.94
C ILE A 47 11.82 -18.86 10.13
N TYR A 48 11.70 -18.34 11.35
CA TYR A 48 12.19 -19.03 12.55
C TYR A 48 11.49 -20.36 12.78
N ALA A 49 10.17 -20.39 12.67
CA ALA A 49 9.41 -21.63 12.81
C ALA A 49 9.86 -22.67 11.78
N SER A 50 10.08 -22.25 10.53
CA SER A 50 10.55 -23.12 9.45
C SER A 50 11.94 -23.69 9.72
N VAL A 51 12.90 -22.86 10.14
CA VAL A 51 14.27 -23.31 10.48
C VAL A 51 14.26 -24.30 11.65
N ILE A 52 13.53 -23.98 12.72
CA ILE A 52 13.45 -24.87 13.90
C ILE A 52 12.75 -26.18 13.51
N LEU A 53 11.69 -26.13 12.71
CA LEU A 53 10.97 -27.30 12.21
C LEU A 53 11.90 -28.22 11.42
N VAL A 54 12.68 -27.67 10.49
CA VAL A 54 13.66 -28.42 9.70
C VAL A 54 14.69 -29.11 10.60
N ILE A 55 15.22 -28.42 11.61
CA ILE A 55 16.16 -29.00 12.58
C ILE A 55 15.50 -30.16 13.36
N LEU A 56 14.27 -29.98 13.84
CA LEU A 56 13.55 -31.04 14.57
C LEU A 56 13.30 -32.27 13.69
N VAL A 57 12.93 -32.06 12.42
CA VAL A 57 12.73 -33.12 11.45
C VAL A 57 14.05 -33.85 11.17
N MET A 58 15.17 -33.15 10.99
CA MET A 58 16.49 -33.77 10.83
C MET A 58 16.88 -34.61 12.06
N VAL A 59 16.61 -34.13 13.27
CA VAL A 59 16.86 -34.87 14.52
C VAL A 59 16.04 -36.16 14.58
N LEU A 60 14.78 -36.11 14.13
CA LEU A 60 13.93 -37.30 14.01
C LEU A 60 14.52 -38.33 13.03
N PHE A 61 15.06 -37.89 11.89
CA PHE A 61 15.70 -38.79 10.92
C PHE A 61 17.00 -39.43 11.42
N ILE A 62 17.86 -38.66 12.11
CA ILE A 62 19.15 -39.16 12.61
C ILE A 62 18.96 -40.20 13.72
N LYS A 63 17.92 -40.05 14.54
CA LYS A 63 17.70 -40.92 15.70
C LYS A 63 16.85 -42.13 15.31
N LYS A 64 17.52 -43.19 14.84
CA LYS A 64 16.92 -44.44 14.36
C LYS A 64 16.06 -45.20 15.39
N GLU A 65 16.47 -45.20 16.67
CA GLU A 65 15.68 -45.78 17.77
C GLU A 65 15.15 -44.69 18.70
N GLN A 66 13.82 -44.61 18.79
CA GLN A 66 13.13 -43.56 19.53
C GLN A 66 12.20 -44.17 20.58
N SER A 67 12.36 -43.76 21.84
CA SER A 67 11.39 -44.06 22.88
C SER A 67 10.06 -43.35 22.59
N ASN A 68 8.95 -43.92 23.06
CA ASN A 68 7.62 -43.35 22.88
C ASN A 68 7.52 -41.91 23.40
N ASN A 69 8.09 -41.65 24.58
CA ASN A 69 8.10 -40.32 25.19
C ASN A 69 8.83 -39.28 24.34
N PHE A 70 9.88 -39.68 23.62
CA PHE A 70 10.60 -38.78 22.73
C PHE A 70 9.75 -38.40 21.51
N LYS A 71 9.02 -39.36 20.93
CA LYS A 71 8.10 -39.11 19.80
C LYS A 71 7.01 -38.12 20.20
N ILE A 72 6.39 -38.35 21.37
CA ILE A 72 5.36 -37.46 21.90
C ILE A 72 5.92 -36.05 22.12
N ALA A 73 7.10 -35.92 22.75
CA ALA A 73 7.72 -34.62 22.94
C ALA A 73 8.00 -33.90 21.61
N MET A 74 8.60 -34.58 20.62
CA MET A 74 8.87 -33.99 19.30
C MET A 74 7.59 -33.58 18.58
N PHE A 75 6.53 -34.40 18.66
CA PHE A 75 5.22 -34.06 18.11
C PHE A 75 4.69 -32.77 18.75
N VAL A 76 4.67 -32.69 20.08
CA VAL A 76 4.21 -31.49 20.80
C VAL A 76 5.02 -30.25 20.41
N PHE A 77 6.36 -30.36 20.32
CA PHE A 77 7.20 -29.22 19.90
C PHE A 77 6.89 -28.77 18.47
N ILE A 78 6.78 -29.71 17.53
CA ILE A 78 6.43 -29.41 16.14
C ILE A 78 5.06 -28.73 16.08
N THR A 79 4.06 -29.28 16.80
CA THR A 79 2.73 -28.70 16.88
C THR A 79 2.77 -27.27 17.43
N LEU A 80 3.53 -27.01 18.50
CA LEU A 80 3.67 -25.66 19.07
C LEU A 80 4.34 -24.68 18.10
N ILE A 81 5.38 -25.11 17.39
CA ILE A 81 6.10 -24.29 16.41
C ILE A 81 5.19 -23.87 15.24
N ILE A 82 4.22 -24.70 14.87
CA ILE A 82 3.24 -24.38 13.84
C ILE A 82 2.13 -23.48 14.41
N ILE A 83 1.58 -23.84 15.57
CA ILE A 83 0.44 -23.12 16.18
C ILE A 83 0.82 -21.67 16.53
N LEU A 84 2.01 -21.42 17.07
CA LEU A 84 2.36 -20.09 17.57
C LEU A 84 2.39 -19.00 16.47
N PRO A 85 3.10 -19.16 15.33
CA PRO A 85 3.02 -18.22 14.22
C PRO A 85 1.60 -18.12 13.64
N THR A 86 0.87 -19.24 13.53
CA THR A 86 -0.52 -19.20 13.04
C THR A 86 -1.41 -18.34 13.93
N LEU A 87 -1.30 -18.48 15.26
CA LEU A 87 -2.04 -17.65 16.21
C LEU A 87 -1.60 -16.19 16.11
N TYR A 88 -0.30 -15.92 16.01
CA TYR A 88 0.21 -14.56 15.85
C TYR A 88 -0.37 -13.88 14.61
N ILE A 89 -0.32 -14.54 13.45
CA ILE A 89 -0.88 -14.01 12.20
C ILE A 89 -2.40 -13.80 12.35
N SER A 90 -3.11 -14.79 12.90
CA SER A 90 -4.56 -14.71 13.07
C SER A 90 -4.98 -13.55 13.99
N PHE A 91 -4.29 -13.40 15.13
CA PHE A 91 -4.53 -12.30 16.05
C PHE A 91 -4.08 -10.96 15.48
N GLY A 92 -2.97 -10.92 14.74
CA GLY A 92 -2.47 -9.74 14.04
C GLY A 92 -3.48 -9.24 13.00
N THR A 93 -3.99 -10.12 12.15
CA THR A 93 -5.05 -9.78 11.18
C THR A 93 -6.32 -9.31 11.87
N PHE A 94 -6.76 -9.98 12.94
CA PHE A 94 -7.92 -9.52 13.71
C PHE A 94 -7.69 -8.15 14.34
N TYR A 95 -6.49 -7.92 14.89
CA TYR A 95 -6.10 -6.66 15.49
C TYR A 95 -6.09 -5.54 14.45
N LEU A 96 -5.40 -5.74 13.32
CA LEU A 96 -5.34 -4.81 12.19
C LEU A 96 -6.75 -4.42 11.71
N ASN A 97 -7.61 -5.41 11.44
CA ASN A 97 -8.99 -5.15 11.01
C ASN A 97 -9.81 -4.44 12.10
N LYS A 98 -9.53 -4.67 13.39
CA LYS A 98 -10.26 -3.99 14.46
C LYS A 98 -9.84 -2.54 14.62
N THR A 99 -8.55 -2.25 14.48
CA THR A 99 -7.98 -0.92 14.66
C THR A 99 -8.14 -0.06 13.42
N SER A 100 -8.12 -0.65 12.23
CA SER A 100 -8.15 0.08 10.96
C SER A 100 -9.42 0.92 10.75
N LEU A 101 -9.32 1.96 9.93
CA LEU A 101 -10.44 2.81 9.56
C LEU A 101 -11.51 2.01 8.80
N THR A 102 -11.07 1.16 7.88
CA THR A 102 -11.90 0.38 6.94
C THR A 102 -12.52 -0.87 7.56
N LYS A 103 -12.05 -1.28 8.73
CA LYS A 103 -12.47 -2.50 9.44
C LYS A 103 -12.23 -3.82 8.69
N GLY A 104 -11.38 -3.79 7.67
CA GLY A 104 -11.06 -4.93 6.81
C GLY A 104 -10.48 -4.47 5.48
N PRO A 105 -10.12 -5.40 4.60
CA PRO A 105 -9.53 -5.06 3.31
C PRO A 105 -10.56 -4.37 2.41
N VAL A 106 -10.06 -3.40 1.63
CA VAL A 106 -10.83 -2.65 0.64
C VAL A 106 -10.21 -2.80 -0.74
N HIS A 107 -10.98 -2.39 -1.74
CA HIS A 107 -10.58 -2.33 -3.15
C HIS A 107 -11.30 -1.13 -3.76
N TRP A 108 -10.64 0.02 -3.72
CA TRP A 108 -11.18 1.28 -4.23
C TRP A 108 -10.39 1.75 -5.44
N HIS A 109 -11.09 2.42 -6.34
CA HIS A 109 -10.56 2.94 -7.58
C HIS A 109 -10.94 4.40 -7.76
N ALA A 110 -9.99 5.20 -8.24
CA ALA A 110 -10.23 6.49 -8.84
C ALA A 110 -9.42 6.59 -10.13
N ASP A 111 -10.04 7.01 -11.22
CA ASP A 111 -9.26 7.32 -12.42
C ASP A 111 -8.61 8.70 -12.24
N PHE A 112 -7.47 8.93 -12.88
CA PHE A 112 -6.81 10.22 -12.83
C PHE A 112 -6.24 10.63 -14.19
N GLU A 113 -6.05 11.93 -14.37
CA GLU A 113 -5.24 12.45 -15.48
C GLU A 113 -4.36 13.59 -14.97
N ILE A 114 -3.17 13.70 -15.56
CA ILE A 114 -2.20 14.74 -15.24
C ILE A 114 -1.97 15.59 -16.47
N TRP A 115 -2.07 16.90 -16.32
CA TRP A 115 -1.96 17.87 -17.40
C TRP A 115 -0.94 18.96 -17.06
N ASN A 116 -0.12 19.32 -18.03
CA ASN A 116 0.84 20.42 -17.93
C ASN A 116 0.69 21.30 -19.17
N CYS A 117 0.05 22.47 -19.03
CA CYS A 117 -0.18 23.39 -20.14
C CYS A 117 -0.90 22.75 -21.34
N ASP A 118 -2.08 22.18 -21.11
CA ASP A 118 -2.89 21.43 -22.09
C ASP A 118 -2.25 20.15 -22.64
N GLU A 119 -1.06 19.76 -22.16
CA GLU A 119 -0.42 18.51 -22.52
C GLU A 119 -0.69 17.43 -21.46
N LYS A 120 -1.41 16.37 -21.84
CA LYS A 120 -1.56 15.18 -20.99
C LYS A 120 -0.20 14.51 -20.80
N LEU A 121 0.11 14.20 -19.55
CA LEU A 121 1.30 13.48 -19.12
C LEU A 121 0.89 12.14 -18.54
N ASP A 122 1.63 11.10 -18.93
CA ASP A 122 1.49 9.76 -18.38
C ASP A 122 2.60 9.51 -17.35
N LEU A 123 2.28 8.83 -16.26
CA LEU A 123 3.28 8.38 -15.30
C LEU A 123 4.30 7.45 -15.99
N VAL A 124 5.46 7.26 -15.38
CA VAL A 124 6.40 6.22 -15.83
C VAL A 124 5.68 4.86 -15.95
N ASP A 125 6.10 4.00 -16.86
CA ASP A 125 5.50 2.66 -16.98
C ASP A 125 5.91 1.77 -15.80
N PRO A 126 5.03 0.91 -15.25
CA PRO A 126 5.42 -0.03 -14.22
C PRO A 126 6.40 -1.07 -14.76
N GLU A 127 7.48 -1.35 -14.00
CA GLU A 127 8.49 -2.35 -14.35
C GLU A 127 8.55 -3.51 -13.33
N GLY A 128 9.17 -4.62 -13.74
CA GLY A 128 9.46 -5.76 -12.86
C GLY A 128 8.28 -6.71 -12.61
N PHE A 129 8.42 -7.58 -11.61
CA PHE A 129 7.45 -8.66 -11.33
C PHE A 129 6.16 -8.18 -10.66
N SER A 130 6.20 -7.03 -9.98
CA SER A 130 5.02 -6.48 -9.31
C SER A 130 4.07 -5.77 -10.27
N ASN A 131 4.56 -5.33 -11.45
CA ASN A 131 3.79 -4.60 -12.47
C ASN A 131 2.92 -3.48 -11.86
N ARG A 132 3.51 -2.68 -10.97
CA ARG A 132 2.85 -1.56 -10.29
C ARG A 132 3.87 -0.49 -9.93
N ILE A 133 3.38 0.73 -9.77
CA ILE A 133 4.13 1.86 -9.19
C ILE A 133 3.42 2.27 -7.91
N GLY A 134 4.17 2.48 -6.83
CA GLY A 134 3.61 2.64 -5.49
C GLY A 134 3.83 1.42 -4.60
N ASN A 135 3.07 1.37 -3.51
CA ASN A 135 3.19 0.37 -2.47
C ASN A 135 2.08 -0.70 -2.57
N PRO A 136 2.11 -1.77 -1.75
CA PRO A 136 1.09 -2.83 -1.83
C PRO A 136 -0.35 -2.38 -1.58
N VAL A 137 -0.56 -1.33 -0.79
CA VAL A 137 -1.89 -0.81 -0.43
C VAL A 137 -2.33 0.27 -1.41
N PHE A 138 -1.40 1.07 -1.93
CA PHE A 138 -1.71 2.25 -2.73
C PHE A 138 -0.79 2.36 -3.94
N HIS A 139 -1.34 2.18 -5.14
CA HIS A 139 -0.54 2.01 -6.36
C HIS A 139 -1.32 2.29 -7.66
N GLU A 140 -0.61 2.17 -8.79
CA GLU A 140 -1.07 2.35 -10.16
C GLU A 140 -0.47 1.23 -11.05
N HIS A 141 -1.17 0.84 -12.13
CA HIS A 141 -0.85 -0.32 -12.98
C HIS A 141 -0.55 -0.02 -14.47
N GLY A 142 -0.29 1.23 -14.83
CA GLY A 142 -0.22 1.74 -16.21
C GLY A 142 -1.58 1.90 -16.89
N ASP A 143 -2.64 2.14 -16.11
CA ASP A 143 -4.04 2.21 -16.57
C ASP A 143 -4.76 3.51 -16.21
N ASP A 144 -4.02 4.55 -15.82
CA ASP A 144 -4.54 5.88 -15.41
C ASP A 144 -5.53 5.76 -14.22
N ARG A 145 -5.27 4.81 -13.32
CA ARG A 145 -6.12 4.54 -12.16
C ARG A 145 -5.32 4.39 -10.87
N ILE A 146 -5.78 5.08 -9.84
CA ILE A 146 -5.34 4.92 -8.47
C ILE A 146 -6.06 3.73 -7.84
N HIS A 147 -5.29 2.79 -7.30
CA HIS A 147 -5.77 1.59 -6.61
C HIS A 147 -5.50 1.69 -5.11
N VAL A 148 -6.56 1.54 -4.29
CA VAL A 148 -6.43 1.29 -2.84
C VAL A 148 -6.86 -0.14 -2.56
N GLU A 149 -5.89 -1.02 -2.28
CA GLU A 149 -6.08 -2.46 -2.13
C GLU A 149 -5.40 -2.98 -0.86
N GLY A 150 -6.17 -3.17 0.21
CA GLY A 150 -5.59 -3.58 1.49
C GLY A 150 -6.35 -3.01 2.67
N VAL A 151 -5.73 -2.99 3.85
CA VAL A 151 -6.38 -2.51 5.06
C VAL A 151 -5.90 -1.09 5.39
N VAL A 152 -6.72 -0.10 5.09
CA VAL A 152 -6.40 1.30 5.40
C VAL A 152 -6.53 1.56 6.90
N VAL A 153 -5.41 1.82 7.58
CA VAL A 153 -5.35 2.06 9.02
C VAL A 153 -5.66 3.53 9.32
N ASP A 154 -5.03 4.44 8.59
CA ASP A 154 -5.25 5.88 8.68
C ASP A 154 -5.61 6.48 7.31
N LYS A 155 -6.33 7.61 7.31
CA LYS A 155 -6.67 8.32 6.07
C LYS A 155 -5.43 8.90 5.38
N ASN A 156 -4.42 9.26 6.15
CA ASN A 156 -3.18 9.82 5.61
C ASN A 156 -2.40 8.81 4.77
N GLU A 157 -2.64 7.51 4.94
CA GLU A 157 -2.02 6.44 4.12
C GLU A 157 -2.60 6.35 2.71
N VAL A 158 -3.72 7.04 2.44
CA VAL A 158 -4.48 6.94 1.17
C VAL A 158 -5.01 8.29 0.69
N ASN A 159 -4.36 9.38 1.10
CA ASN A 159 -4.66 10.71 0.59
C ASN A 159 -3.89 11.00 -0.70
N LEU A 160 -4.23 12.07 -1.42
CA LEU A 160 -3.63 12.33 -2.73
C LEU A 160 -2.14 12.67 -2.62
N ASP A 161 -1.69 13.36 -1.57
CA ASP A 161 -0.26 13.60 -1.35
C ASP A 161 0.52 12.29 -1.21
N GLU A 162 0.03 11.37 -0.38
CA GLU A 162 0.62 10.05 -0.20
C GLU A 162 0.63 9.25 -1.51
N PHE A 163 -0.39 9.38 -2.37
CA PHE A 163 -0.36 8.75 -3.69
C PHE A 163 0.85 9.20 -4.49
N PHE A 164 1.04 10.52 -4.58
CA PHE A 164 2.18 11.08 -5.29
C PHE A 164 3.50 10.70 -4.62
N HIS A 165 3.54 10.67 -3.29
CA HIS A 165 4.70 10.23 -2.53
C HIS A 165 5.14 8.80 -2.88
N VAL A 166 4.21 7.84 -2.83
CA VAL A 166 4.54 6.42 -3.03
C VAL A 166 4.94 6.10 -4.46
N ILE A 167 4.46 6.88 -5.45
CA ILE A 167 4.90 6.77 -6.85
C ILE A 167 6.23 7.49 -7.12
N GLY A 168 6.86 8.08 -6.09
CA GLY A 168 8.15 8.75 -6.17
C GLY A 168 8.06 10.23 -6.57
N GLY A 169 6.88 10.83 -6.51
CA GLY A 169 6.66 12.26 -6.69
C GLY A 169 6.22 12.94 -5.40
N HIS A 170 5.75 14.17 -5.52
CA HIS A 170 5.16 14.98 -4.47
C HIS A 170 4.17 15.97 -5.10
N ILE A 171 3.09 16.27 -4.38
CA ILE A 171 2.17 17.35 -4.76
C ILE A 171 1.93 18.22 -3.54
N THR A 172 1.99 19.53 -3.72
CA THR A 172 1.66 20.50 -2.68
C THR A 172 0.88 21.66 -3.29
N GLN A 173 0.27 22.49 -2.45
CA GLN A 173 -0.41 23.73 -2.87
C GLN A 173 0.42 24.63 -3.81
N ASP A 174 1.75 24.54 -3.75
CA ASP A 174 2.66 25.40 -4.50
C ASP A 174 3.41 24.71 -5.64
N ASN A 175 3.47 23.38 -5.69
CA ASN A 175 4.25 22.67 -6.70
C ASN A 175 3.79 21.22 -6.89
N VAL A 176 4.08 20.70 -8.08
CA VAL A 176 3.94 19.29 -8.45
C VAL A 176 5.28 18.80 -9.00
N GLU A 177 5.76 17.70 -8.44
CA GLU A 177 6.99 17.04 -8.86
C GLU A 177 6.71 15.55 -9.04
N ILE A 178 6.74 15.03 -10.26
CA ILE A 178 6.33 13.64 -10.51
C ILE A 178 7.17 12.97 -11.62
N PRO A 179 7.44 11.66 -11.52
CA PRO A 179 8.06 10.90 -12.60
C PRO A 179 7.05 10.63 -13.72
N THR A 180 7.37 11.02 -14.96
CA THR A 180 6.55 10.78 -16.16
C THR A 180 7.34 10.03 -17.23
N THR A 181 6.66 9.50 -18.25
CA THR A 181 7.32 8.90 -19.42
C THR A 181 8.25 9.87 -20.19
N LYS A 182 8.07 11.19 -20.02
CA LYS A 182 8.87 12.24 -20.67
C LYS A 182 10.00 12.78 -19.78
N GLY A 183 10.21 12.17 -18.62
CA GLY A 183 11.13 12.64 -17.58
C GLY A 183 10.38 13.15 -16.36
N TYR A 184 11.09 13.82 -15.44
CA TYR A 184 10.44 14.41 -14.28
C TYR A 184 9.71 15.69 -14.66
N LEU A 185 8.43 15.78 -14.29
CA LEU A 185 7.70 17.04 -14.23
C LEU A 185 8.16 17.78 -12.98
N HIS A 186 8.50 19.05 -13.12
CA HIS A 186 8.69 19.98 -12.02
C HIS A 186 7.99 21.28 -12.40
N SER A 187 6.82 21.54 -11.81
CA SER A 187 6.08 22.77 -12.03
C SER A 187 5.74 23.42 -10.69
N ARG A 188 5.97 24.72 -10.59
CA ARG A 188 5.67 25.51 -9.39
C ARG A 188 4.71 26.63 -9.76
N ASN A 189 3.89 27.02 -8.79
CA ASN A 189 3.07 28.21 -8.91
C ASN A 189 3.95 29.38 -9.37
N ARG A 190 3.44 30.15 -10.32
CA ARG A 190 4.10 31.25 -11.03
C ARG A 190 5.07 30.88 -12.15
N ASP A 191 5.34 29.60 -12.38
CA ASP A 191 6.01 29.21 -13.62
C ASP A 191 5.13 29.54 -14.82
N LEU A 192 5.74 29.76 -15.98
CA LEU A 192 5.00 30.16 -17.18
C LEU A 192 4.37 28.96 -17.87
N CYS A 193 3.07 29.07 -18.09
CA CYS A 193 2.27 28.16 -18.90
C CYS A 193 1.71 28.92 -20.10
N SER A 194 2.15 28.60 -21.32
CA SER A 194 1.74 29.32 -22.54
C SER A 194 1.91 30.86 -22.47
N ASN A 195 2.97 31.33 -21.79
CA ASN A 195 3.28 32.75 -21.49
C ASN A 195 2.36 33.43 -20.47
N LYS A 196 1.52 32.68 -19.76
CA LYS A 196 0.73 33.16 -18.61
C LYS A 196 1.23 32.51 -17.34
N GLU A 197 0.86 33.08 -16.20
CA GLU A 197 1.22 32.54 -14.89
C GLU A 197 0.43 31.27 -14.61
N GLY A 198 1.13 30.14 -14.46
CA GLY A 198 0.53 28.83 -14.16
C GLY A 198 0.44 28.57 -12.66
N LYS A 199 -0.52 27.71 -12.30
CA LYS A 199 -0.83 27.30 -10.93
C LYS A 199 -1.18 25.81 -10.92
N VAL A 200 -0.72 25.10 -9.89
CA VAL A 200 -1.13 23.71 -9.61
C VAL A 200 -2.55 23.72 -9.06
N GLN A 201 -3.44 22.98 -9.70
CA GLN A 201 -4.85 22.90 -9.35
C GLN A 201 -5.33 21.45 -9.50
N VAL A 202 -6.27 21.05 -8.64
CA VAL A 202 -6.85 19.72 -8.67
C VAL A 202 -8.37 19.82 -8.73
N PHE A 203 -8.96 19.08 -9.65
CA PHE A 203 -10.40 18.99 -9.82
C PHE A 203 -10.83 17.54 -9.66
N VAL A 204 -12.00 17.32 -9.09
CA VAL A 204 -12.58 16.00 -8.95
C VAL A 204 -13.98 15.94 -9.51
N TYR A 205 -14.24 14.91 -10.29
CA TYR A 205 -15.57 14.51 -10.70
C TYR A 205 -16.08 13.41 -9.77
N LYS A 206 -17.22 13.66 -9.14
CA LYS A 206 -17.91 12.72 -8.24
C LYS A 206 -19.29 12.40 -8.77
N THR A 207 -19.79 11.22 -8.44
CA THR A 207 -21.13 10.77 -8.84
C THR A 207 -22.03 10.57 -7.63
N TYR A 208 -23.23 11.17 -7.67
CA TYR A 208 -24.31 10.98 -6.71
C TYR A 208 -25.52 10.35 -7.41
N GLY A 209 -25.57 9.02 -7.40
CA GLY A 209 -26.56 8.26 -8.18
C GLY A 209 -26.21 8.30 -9.67
N SER A 210 -27.06 8.91 -10.50
CA SER A 210 -26.80 9.12 -11.93
C SER A 210 -26.31 10.54 -12.25
N VAL A 211 -26.17 11.40 -11.24
CA VAL A 211 -25.75 12.79 -11.42
C VAL A 211 -24.26 12.91 -11.12
N TYR A 212 -23.46 13.47 -12.02
CA TYR A 212 -22.08 13.82 -11.72
C TYR A 212 -21.90 15.33 -11.51
N THR A 213 -20.93 15.69 -10.67
CA THR A 213 -20.55 17.08 -10.37
C THR A 213 -19.04 17.22 -10.38
N GLN A 214 -18.56 18.38 -10.83
CA GLN A 214 -17.17 18.77 -10.76
C GLN A 214 -16.94 19.70 -9.55
N GLU A 215 -15.86 19.47 -8.82
CA GLU A 215 -15.44 20.25 -7.65
C GLU A 215 -13.95 20.59 -7.81
N LYS A 216 -13.57 21.86 -7.63
CA LYS A 216 -12.17 22.27 -7.45
C LYS A 216 -11.79 22.06 -5.99
N LEU A 217 -10.67 21.41 -5.73
CA LEU A 217 -10.21 21.09 -4.38
C LEU A 217 -9.31 22.20 -3.85
N ASP A 218 -9.67 22.80 -2.71
CA ASP A 218 -8.85 23.80 -2.02
C ASP A 218 -7.67 23.17 -1.24
N GLU A 219 -7.88 21.98 -0.66
CA GLU A 219 -6.89 21.23 0.13
C GLU A 219 -6.72 19.81 -0.43
N TYR A 220 -6.27 19.72 -1.68
CA TYR A 220 -6.18 18.44 -2.39
C TYR A 220 -5.18 17.45 -1.79
N GLU A 221 -4.16 17.89 -1.06
CA GLU A 221 -3.18 17.03 -0.37
C GLU A 221 -3.89 16.02 0.56
N ASN A 222 -4.94 16.48 1.25
CA ASN A 222 -5.71 15.68 2.20
C ASN A 222 -6.88 14.92 1.55
N TYR A 223 -7.00 14.99 0.22
CA TYR A 223 -8.12 14.37 -0.49
C TYR A 223 -8.00 12.84 -0.46
N VAL A 224 -9.03 12.16 0.07
CA VAL A 224 -9.16 10.71 0.02
C VAL A 224 -10.26 10.34 -0.97
N LEU A 225 -9.95 9.42 -1.87
CA LEU A 225 -10.88 9.00 -2.92
C LEU A 225 -12.13 8.29 -2.39
N SER A 226 -13.20 8.32 -3.19
CA SER A 226 -14.46 7.67 -2.88
C SER A 226 -14.31 6.14 -2.80
N PRO A 227 -14.94 5.46 -1.83
CA PRO A 227 -14.68 4.05 -1.52
C PRO A 227 -15.42 3.08 -2.47
N TYR A 228 -15.19 3.19 -3.79
CA TYR A 228 -15.86 2.39 -4.82
C TYR A 228 -14.86 1.65 -5.70
N SER A 229 -15.19 0.41 -6.06
CA SER A 229 -14.35 -0.44 -6.92
C SER A 229 -14.55 -0.22 -8.43
N ASN A 230 -15.47 0.64 -8.84
CA ASN A 230 -15.72 0.96 -10.24
C ASN A 230 -15.71 2.47 -10.41
N VAL A 231 -15.26 2.93 -11.57
CA VAL A 231 -15.22 4.35 -11.93
C VAL A 231 -16.09 4.56 -13.18
N PRO A 232 -17.21 5.31 -13.09
CA PRO A 232 -17.93 5.75 -11.88
C PRO A 232 -18.58 4.57 -11.10
N PRO A 233 -19.01 4.74 -9.83
CA PRO A 233 -19.12 5.97 -9.04
C PRO A 233 -17.86 6.40 -8.29
N GLY A 234 -16.75 5.67 -8.42
CA GLY A 234 -15.42 6.14 -8.01
C GLY A 234 -15.06 7.45 -8.70
N ASP A 235 -14.02 8.10 -8.22
CA ASP A 235 -13.71 9.47 -8.63
C ASP A 235 -12.98 9.51 -9.98
N CYS A 236 -13.07 10.66 -10.66
CA CYS A 236 -12.11 11.03 -11.68
C CYS A 236 -11.38 12.30 -11.21
N ILE A 237 -10.06 12.21 -11.03
CA ILE A 237 -9.21 13.25 -10.47
C ILE A 237 -8.37 13.87 -11.60
N ILE A 238 -8.46 15.17 -11.78
CA ILE A 238 -7.64 15.90 -12.74
C ILE A 238 -6.65 16.74 -11.97
N VAL A 239 -5.36 16.46 -12.14
CA VAL A 239 -4.26 17.29 -11.64
C VAL A 239 -3.71 18.09 -12.81
N GLU A 240 -3.72 19.41 -12.70
CA GLU A 240 -3.28 20.28 -13.79
C GLU A 240 -2.35 21.39 -13.30
N PHE A 241 -1.32 21.66 -14.09
CA PHE A 241 -0.57 22.90 -14.04
C PHE A 241 -0.98 23.78 -15.24
N ASP A 242 -1.77 24.81 -14.97
CA ASP A 242 -2.36 25.70 -15.97
C ASP A 242 -2.71 27.07 -15.35
N GLU A 243 -3.21 28.01 -16.14
CA GLU A 243 -3.81 29.25 -15.65
C GLU A 243 -4.88 28.98 -14.58
N GLU A 244 -4.96 29.86 -13.57
CA GLU A 244 -5.94 29.71 -12.49
C GLU A 244 -7.37 29.74 -13.03
N LYS A 245 -8.14 28.68 -12.76
CA LYS A 245 -9.51 28.51 -13.24
C LYS A 245 -10.39 27.79 -12.21
N GLU A 246 -11.70 27.99 -12.32
CA GLU A 246 -12.69 27.42 -11.39
C GLU A 246 -13.22 26.06 -11.84
N LYS A 247 -13.01 25.70 -13.11
CA LYS A 247 -13.38 24.42 -13.71
C LYS A 247 -12.31 24.03 -14.72
N THR A 248 -12.07 22.73 -14.83
CA THR A 248 -11.31 22.12 -15.92
C THR A 248 -12.26 21.57 -17.01
N GLU A 249 -11.77 21.55 -18.23
CA GLU A 249 -12.37 20.94 -19.42
C GLU A 249 -11.96 19.47 -19.60
N HIS A 250 -10.93 19.03 -18.87
CA HIS A 250 -10.43 17.66 -18.92
C HIS A 250 -11.33 16.70 -18.14
N ILE A 251 -11.43 15.46 -18.62
CA ILE A 251 -12.26 14.44 -17.99
C ILE A 251 -11.72 13.05 -18.34
N CYS A 252 -11.61 12.20 -17.32
CA CYS A 252 -11.12 10.83 -17.47
C CYS A 252 -11.98 10.03 -18.46
N SER A 253 -11.32 9.12 -19.18
CA SER A 253 -11.94 8.35 -20.27
C SER A 253 -13.18 7.55 -19.85
N THR A 254 -13.20 6.99 -18.64
CA THR A 254 -14.33 6.20 -18.12
C THR A 254 -15.57 7.06 -17.84
N TYR A 255 -15.38 8.24 -17.24
CA TYR A 255 -16.43 9.23 -17.04
C TYR A 255 -17.00 9.70 -18.37
N LYS A 256 -16.12 10.05 -19.32
CA LYS A 256 -16.54 10.41 -20.69
C LYS A 256 -17.40 9.31 -21.34
N SER A 257 -16.94 8.06 -21.28
CA SER A 257 -17.70 6.92 -21.81
C SER A 257 -19.04 6.70 -21.08
N ALA A 258 -19.11 6.93 -19.77
CA ALA A 258 -20.34 6.80 -19.00
C ALA A 258 -21.37 7.89 -19.37
N ILE A 259 -20.91 9.12 -19.63
CA ILE A 259 -21.74 10.23 -20.12
C ILE A 259 -22.28 9.93 -21.52
N GLU A 260 -21.41 9.51 -22.44
CA GLU A 260 -21.80 9.17 -23.83
C GLU A 260 -22.83 8.04 -23.90
N ARG A 261 -22.74 7.08 -22.98
CA ARG A 261 -23.73 5.99 -22.83
C ARG A 261 -25.01 6.40 -22.09
N GLY A 262 -25.09 7.62 -21.57
CA GLY A 262 -26.22 8.11 -20.78
C GLY A 262 -26.39 7.43 -19.42
N VAL A 263 -25.31 6.82 -18.88
CA VAL A 263 -25.31 6.17 -17.57
C VAL A 263 -25.29 7.22 -16.46
N ILE A 264 -24.54 8.30 -16.68
CA ILE A 264 -24.49 9.48 -15.82
C ILE A 264 -24.76 10.74 -16.65
N TYR A 265 -25.26 11.78 -16.00
CA TYR A 265 -25.53 13.10 -16.59
C TYR A 265 -25.23 14.19 -15.56
N GLY A 266 -24.92 15.41 -15.98
CA GLY A 266 -24.51 16.47 -15.05
C GLY A 266 -23.53 17.46 -15.66
N GLY A 267 -22.86 18.24 -14.80
CA GLY A 267 -21.90 19.28 -15.17
C GLY A 267 -21.86 20.48 -14.22
#